data_AF-A0A5E4XBZ5-F1
#
_entry.id   AF-A0A5E4XBZ5-F1
#
_cell.length_a   1.000
_cell.length_b   1.000
_cell.length_c   1.000
_cell.angle_alpha   90.00
_cell.angle_beta   90.00
_cell.angle_gamma   90.00
#
_symmetry.space_group_name_H-M   'P 1'
#
loop_
_entity.id
_entity.type
_entity.pdbx_description
1 polymer ?
#
loop_
_entity_poly.entity_id
_entity_poly.type
_entity_poly.pdbx_seq_one_letter_code
_entity_poly.pdbx_strand_id
1 'polypeptide(L)' 'MSEINNGGPAFPSHGTMGEVTHEGMTLRDYFAAKAMAAIIAQPEGGLDYEEDTVAAAAFEMADAMLRARGAA' A
#
# COMPACT_ATOMS: atom_id res chain seq x y z
N MET A 1 -12.72 -16.58 -5.14
CA MET A 1 -11.54 -15.77 -4.79
C MET A 1 -11.82 -14.39 -5.34
N SER A 2 -12.14 -13.43 -4.48
CA SER A 2 -12.35 -12.04 -4.91
C SER A 2 -10.99 -11.50 -5.34
N GLU A 3 -10.89 -11.00 -6.58
CA GLU A 3 -9.70 -10.29 -7.06
C GLU A 3 -9.41 -9.13 -6.10
N ILE A 4 -8.23 -9.10 -5.49
CA ILE A 4 -7.80 -7.98 -4.67
C ILE A 4 -7.49 -6.83 -5.65
N ASN A 5 -8.30 -5.77 -5.62
CA ASN A 5 -8.01 -4.56 -6.37
C ASN A 5 -6.79 -3.87 -5.72
N ASN A 6 -5.63 -3.94 -6.38
CA ASN A 6 -4.39 -3.37 -5.89
C ASN A 6 -4.19 -1.89 -6.29
N GLY A 7 -5.16 -1.33 -7.04
CA GLY A 7 -5.16 0.06 -7.46
C GLY A 7 -4.19 0.43 -8.58
N GLY A 8 -3.52 -0.55 -9.22
CA GLY A 8 -2.53 -0.35 -10.27
C GLY A 8 -1.14 0.06 -9.73
N PRO A 9 -0.20 0.48 -10.60
CA PRO A 9 1.14 0.91 -10.18
C PRO A 9 1.07 2.12 -9.24
N ALA A 10 1.88 2.14 -8.18
CA ALA A 10 1.97 3.27 -7.24
C ALA A 10 2.43 4.55 -7.92
N PHE A 11 3.32 4.42 -8.91
CA PHE A 11 3.87 5.51 -9.70
C PHE A 11 3.75 5.16 -11.19
N PRO A 12 2.60 5.44 -11.83
CA PRO A 12 2.40 5.12 -13.24
C PRO A 12 3.36 5.92 -14.13
N SER A 13 4.14 5.23 -14.98
CA SER A 13 4.84 5.89 -16.09
C SER A 13 3.94 5.91 -17.32
N HIS A 14 3.89 7.07 -17.99
CA HIS A 14 3.26 7.19 -19.31
C HIS A 14 4.33 6.80 -20.34
N GLY A 15 4.47 5.50 -20.58
CA GLY A 15 5.50 4.95 -21.44
C GLY A 15 5.62 5.71 -22.76
N THR A 16 6.70 6.46 -22.93
CA THR A 16 7.10 6.94 -24.27
C THR A 16 7.96 5.85 -24.93
N MET A 17 7.84 5.69 -26.26
CA MET A 17 8.47 4.56 -26.98
C MET A 17 9.93 4.35 -26.57
N GLY A 18 10.19 3.20 -25.92
CA GLY A 18 11.52 2.82 -25.40
C GLY A 18 11.59 2.67 -23.88
N GLU A 19 10.56 3.06 -23.12
CA GLU A 19 10.53 2.84 -21.67
C GLU A 19 10.26 1.37 -21.31
N VAL A 20 11.18 0.77 -20.56
CA VAL A 20 10.95 -0.50 -19.86
C VAL A 20 10.04 -0.19 -18.68
N THR A 21 8.75 -0.51 -18.81
CA THR A 21 7.81 -0.44 -17.68
C THR A 21 8.19 -1.52 -16.68
N HIS A 22 8.88 -1.14 -15.60
CA HIS A 22 9.06 -2.02 -14.44
C HIS A 22 7.78 -2.00 -13.62
N GLU A 23 7.27 -3.19 -13.26
CA GLU A 23 5.98 -3.34 -12.57
C GLU A 23 5.93 -2.67 -11.19
N GLY A 24 7.08 -2.31 -10.60
CA GLY A 24 7.17 -1.48 -9.40
C GLY A 24 6.36 -2.00 -8.22
N MET A 25 5.99 -1.10 -7.31
CA MET A 25 5.02 -1.40 -6.24
C MET A 25 3.61 -1.10 -6.72
N THR A 26 2.62 -1.83 -6.21
CA THR A 26 1.21 -1.44 -6.42
C THR A 26 0.85 -0.25 -5.53
N LEU A 27 -0.22 0.47 -5.88
CA LEU A 27 -0.70 1.57 -5.05
C LEU A 27 -1.14 1.08 -3.66
N ARG A 28 -1.69 -0.13 -3.59
CA ARG A 28 -1.99 -0.81 -2.33
C ARG A 28 -0.75 -0.95 -1.45
N ASP A 29 0.35 -1.44 -2.01
CA ASP A 29 1.62 -1.61 -1.28
C ASP A 29 2.17 -0.26 -0.81
N TYR A 30 2.03 0.79 -1.63
CA TYR A 30 2.46 2.13 -1.27
C TYR A 30 1.66 2.73 -0.11
N PHE A 31 0.33 2.58 -0.12
CA PHE A 31 -0.51 3.02 0.99
C PHE A 31 -0.23 2.21 2.26
N ALA A 32 -0.05 0.89 2.15
CA ALA A 32 0.30 0.05 3.28
C ALA A 32 1.65 0.47 3.88
N ALA A 33 2.69 0.70 3.06
CA ALA A 33 3.98 1.16 3.54
C ALA A 33 3.91 2.49 4.32
N LYS A 34 3.07 3.44 3.85
CA LYS A 34 2.82 4.69 4.58
C LYS A 34 2.12 4.47 5.92
N ALA A 35 1.10 3.63 5.94
CA ALA A 35 0.35 3.32 7.16
C ALA A 35 1.25 2.60 8.17
N MET A 36 2.00 1.58 7.74
CA MET A 36 2.99 0.86 8.55
C MET A 36 4.00 1.82 9.20
N ALA A 37 4.58 2.73 8.41
CA ALA A 37 5.56 3.69 8.93
C ALA A 37 4.95 4.61 10.01
N ALA A 38 3.70 5.03 9.84
CA ALA A 38 3.00 5.85 10.83
C ALA A 38 2.63 5.07 12.10
N ILE A 39 2.25 3.79 11.98
CA ILE A 39 1.95 2.91 13.12
C ILE A 39 3.20 2.69 13.95
N ILE A 40 4.31 2.30 13.33
CA ILE A 40 5.58 2.00 14.02
C ILE A 40 6.18 3.24 14.69
N ALA A 41 5.93 4.43 14.14
CA ALA A 41 6.46 5.69 14.68
C ALA A 41 5.71 6.19 15.94
N GLN A 42 4.66 5.52 16.40
CA GLN A 42 3.91 5.97 17.57
C GLN A 42 4.74 5.87 18.86
N PRO A 43 4.79 6.94 19.68
CA PRO A 43 5.63 6.99 20.88
C PRO A 43 5.19 6.00 21.97
N GLU A 44 3.92 5.57 21.96
CA GLU A 44 3.32 4.67 22.95
C GLU A 44 3.43 3.18 22.57
N GLY A 45 3.90 2.86 21.36
CA GLY A 45 3.97 1.49 20.85
C GLY A 45 5.24 1.13 20.06
N GLY A 46 6.28 1.97 20.07
CA GLY A 46 7.52 1.72 19.32
C GLY A 46 8.08 0.30 19.53
N LEU A 47 8.58 -0.34 18.46
CA LEU A 47 9.19 -1.69 18.36
C LEU A 47 8.50 -2.89 19.04
N ASP A 48 7.53 -2.69 19.92
CA ASP A 48 6.79 -3.71 20.67
C ASP A 48 5.52 -4.19 19.94
N TYR A 49 5.30 -3.71 18.72
CA TYR A 49 4.24 -4.23 17.88
C TYR A 49 4.58 -5.62 17.34
N GLU A 50 3.58 -6.49 17.33
CA GLU A 50 3.63 -7.75 16.60
C GLU A 50 3.56 -7.46 15.09
N GLU A 51 4.49 -8.04 14.32
CA GLU A 51 4.73 -7.69 12.92
C GLU A 51 3.50 -7.95 12.04
N ASP A 52 2.81 -9.08 12.23
CA ASP A 52 1.62 -9.45 11.46
C ASP A 52 0.45 -8.49 11.74
N THR A 53 0.33 -8.00 12.98
CA THR A 53 -0.68 -7.02 13.38
C THR A 53 -0.48 -5.68 12.68
N VAL A 54 0.77 -5.21 12.59
CA VAL A 54 1.10 -3.97 11.86
C VAL A 54 0.84 -4.14 10.37
N ALA A 55 1.26 -5.27 9.80
CA ALA A 55 1.03 -5.57 8.39
C ALA A 55 -0.47 -5.60 8.06
N ALA A 56 -1.28 -6.28 8.87
CA ALA A 56 -2.73 -6.36 8.71
C ALA A 56 -3.37 -4.96 8.76
N ALA A 57 -3.09 -4.18 9.81
CA ALA A 57 -3.63 -2.83 9.96
C ALA A 57 -3.22 -1.89 8.81
N ALA A 58 -1.99 -2.02 8.32
CA ALA A 58 -1.50 -1.24 7.19
C ALA A 58 -2.24 -1.58 5.88
N PHE A 59 -2.46 -2.87 5.59
CA PHE A 59 -3.22 -3.29 4.41
C PHE A 59 -4.71 -2.95 4.51
N GLU A 60 -5.32 -3.01 5.70
CA GLU A 60 -6.70 -2.57 5.90
C GLU A 60 -6.87 -1.08 5.58
N MET A 61 -5.91 -0.26 6.00
CA MET A 61 -5.88 1.17 5.66
C MET A 61 -5.70 1.39 4.15
N ALA A 62 -4.79 0.64 3.51
CA ALA A 62 -4.59 0.70 2.07
C ALA A 62 -5.89 0.37 1.30
N ASP A 63 -6.58 -0.70 1.71
CA ASP A 63 -7.84 -1.12 1.10
C ASP A 63 -8.96 -0.09 1.34
N ALA A 64 -8.98 0.58 2.50
CA ALA A 64 -9.89 1.68 2.78
C ALA A 64 -9.67 2.88 1.86
N MET A 65 -8.41 3.24 1.59
CA MET A 65 -8.06 4.30 0.66
C MET A 65 -8.43 3.96 -0.78
N LEU A 66 -8.27 2.71 -1.21
CA LEU A 66 -8.68 2.24 -2.53
C LEU A 66 -10.21 2.27 -2.70
N ARG A 67 -10.97 1.83 -1.67
CA ARG A 67 -12.43 1.99 -1.61
C ARG A 67 -12.85 3.45 -1.73
N ALA A 68 -12.22 4.36 -0.97
CA ALA A 68 -12.52 5.79 -1.02
C ALA A 68 -12.25 6.41 -2.40
N ARG A 69 -11.29 5.86 -3.16
CA ARG A 69 -10.99 6.25 -4.54
C ARG A 69 -11.99 5.71 -5.56
N GLY A 70 -12.87 4.78 -5.19
CA GLY A 70 -13.76 4.06 -6.11
C GLY A 70 -13.06 2.94 -6.89
N ALA A 71 -11.92 2.46 -6.38
CA ALA A 71 -11.11 1.40 -6.97
C ALA A 71 -11.19 0.11 -6.14
N ALA A 72 -12.37 -0.26 -5.64
CA ALA A 72 -12.62 -1.51 -4.93
C ALA A 72 -14.07 -1.94 -5.08
#